data_AF-A0A931BX52-F1
#
_entry.id   AF-A0A931BX52-F1
#
_cell.length_a   1.000
_cell.length_b   1.000
_cell.length_c   1.000
_cell.angle_alpha   90.00
_cell.angle_beta   90.00
_cell.angle_gamma   90.00
#
_symmetry.space_group_name_H-M   'P 1'
#
loop_
_entity.id
_entity.type
_entity.pdbx_description
1 polymer ?
#
loop_
_entity_poly.entity_id
_entity_poly.type
_entity_poly.pdbx_seq_one_letter_code
_entity_poly.pdbx_strand_id
1 'polypeptide(L)'
;MNKNTSPQQQAVARYFFLKTKENKIRELIVVLTSNSQTVQVPMREEDLELQSFYERGMTPQEVATAENNQMWKIFNTWNALISDHQKMGVNQELLNELIHYRNQFALQEEALA
;
A
#
# COMPACT_ATOMS: atom_id res chain seq x y z
N MET A 1 -16.19 -19.24 -30.99
CA MET A 1 -15.65 -19.27 -29.62
C MET A 1 -15.28 -17.86 -29.23
N ASN A 2 -16.19 -17.15 -28.55
CA ASN A 2 -15.98 -15.76 -28.17
C ASN A 2 -15.11 -15.76 -26.90
N LYS A 3 -13.86 -15.29 -27.03
CA LYS A 3 -13.03 -14.97 -25.88
C LYS A 3 -13.60 -13.68 -25.28
N ASN A 4 -14.47 -13.82 -24.28
CA ASN A 4 -14.76 -12.74 -23.35
C ASN A 4 -13.46 -12.46 -22.58
N THR A 5 -12.59 -11.64 -23.16
CA THR A 5 -11.54 -10.99 -22.39
C THR A 5 -12.25 -9.91 -21.58
N SER A 6 -12.69 -10.27 -20.38
CA SER A 6 -12.88 -9.30 -19.30
C SER A 6 -11.66 -8.37 -19.31
N PRO A 7 -11.83 -7.03 -19.19
CA PRO A 7 -10.68 -6.15 -19.07
C PRO A 7 -9.84 -6.71 -17.93
N GLN A 8 -8.60 -7.12 -18.24
CA GLN A 8 -7.65 -7.52 -17.22
C GLN A 8 -7.52 -6.31 -16.32
N GLN A 9 -8.20 -6.31 -15.17
CA GLN A 9 -7.95 -5.33 -14.13
C GLN A 9 -6.49 -5.50 -13.80
N GLN A 10 -5.68 -4.59 -14.32
CA GLN A 10 -4.24 -4.58 -14.12
C GLN A 10 -4.01 -4.68 -12.63
N ALA A 11 -3.27 -5.68 -12.16
CA ALA A 11 -3.14 -5.93 -10.73
C ALA A 11 -2.53 -4.69 -10.05
N VAL A 12 -3.27 -4.07 -9.14
CA VAL A 12 -2.91 -2.77 -8.52
C VAL A 12 -2.48 -2.98 -7.07
N ALA A 13 -1.40 -2.30 -6.70
CA ALA A 13 -1.00 -2.06 -5.31
C ALA A 13 -1.45 -0.65 -4.90
N ARG A 14 -2.19 -0.54 -3.79
CA ARG A 14 -2.66 0.74 -3.25
C ARG A 14 -2.15 0.99 -1.84
N TYR A 15 -1.92 2.26 -1.54
CA TYR A 15 -1.27 2.72 -0.32
C TYR A 15 -2.23 3.58 0.47
N PHE A 16 -2.30 3.33 1.78
CA PHE A 16 -3.20 3.97 2.70
C PHE A 16 -2.44 4.41 3.94
N PHE A 17 -2.84 5.53 4.53
CA PHE A 17 -2.35 5.96 5.82
C PHE A 17 -3.39 5.69 6.88
N LEU A 18 -3.03 4.91 7.90
CA LEU A 18 -3.78 4.84 9.13
C LEU A 18 -3.25 5.91 10.09
N LYS A 19 -4.15 6.77 10.56
CA LYS A 19 -3.81 7.86 11.47
C LYS A 19 -4.29 7.59 12.89
N THR A 20 -3.63 8.20 13.87
CA THR A 20 -4.11 8.28 15.24
C THR A 20 -5.25 9.31 15.36
N LYS A 21 -5.89 9.35 16.54
CA LYS A 21 -6.90 10.37 16.87
C LYS A 21 -6.34 11.80 16.80
N GLU A 22 -5.04 11.97 17.04
CA GLU A 22 -4.33 13.24 16.91
C GLU A 22 -3.89 13.55 15.46
N ASN A 23 -4.42 12.83 14.47
CA ASN A 23 -4.14 12.98 13.04
C ASN A 23 -2.66 12.74 12.66
N LYS A 24 -1.90 12.07 13.52
CA LYS A 24 -0.53 11.61 13.22
C LYS A 24 -0.59 10.31 12.44
N ILE A 25 0.27 10.13 11.45
CA ILE A 25 0.30 8.88 10.69
C ILE A 25 0.99 7.81 11.52
N ARG A 26 0.26 6.74 11.83
CA ARG A 26 0.73 5.64 12.66
C ARG A 26 1.28 4.51 11.80
N GLU A 27 0.53 4.11 10.78
CA GLU A 27 0.85 2.96 9.92
C GLU A 27 0.62 3.33 8.47
N LEU A 28 1.42 2.73 7.60
CA LEU A 28 1.24 2.72 6.16
C LEU A 28 0.82 1.31 5.75
N ILE A 29 -0.32 1.21 5.07
CA ILE A 29 -0.91 -0.05 4.63
C ILE A 29 -0.76 -0.12 3.11
N VAL A 30 -0.25 -1.24 2.61
CA VAL A 30 -0.22 -1.58 1.20
C VAL A 30 -1.14 -2.76 0.94
N VAL A 31 -2.10 -2.58 0.04
CA VAL A 31 -3.02 -3.63 -0.38
C VAL A 31 -2.69 -4.03 -1.81
N LEU A 32 -2.24 -5.26 -1.99
CA LEU A 32 -2.02 -5.89 -3.29
C LEU A 32 -3.32 -6.52 -3.79
N THR A 33 -3.49 -6.55 -5.11
CA THR A 33 -4.71 -7.04 -5.78
C THR A 33 -5.95 -6.26 -5.30
N SER A 34 -5.78 -4.96 -5.03
CA SER A 34 -6.84 -4.12 -4.51
C SER A 34 -7.90 -3.86 -5.60
N ASN A 35 -9.18 -4.07 -5.28
CA ASN A 35 -10.31 -3.85 -6.18
C ASN A 35 -11.02 -2.49 -5.95
N SER A 36 -10.65 -1.76 -4.90
CA SER A 36 -11.25 -0.48 -4.51
C SER A 36 -10.18 0.55 -4.15
N GLN A 37 -10.50 1.84 -4.35
CA GLN A 37 -9.66 2.94 -3.85
C GLN A 37 -9.85 3.19 -2.35
N THR A 38 -10.84 2.55 -1.74
CA THR A 38 -11.10 2.59 -0.30
C THR A 38 -10.93 1.22 0.33
N VAL A 39 -10.53 1.20 1.60
CA VAL A 39 -10.53 -0.01 2.43
C VAL A 39 -11.14 0.26 3.79
N GLN A 40 -11.80 -0.75 4.34
CA GLN A 40 -12.35 -0.72 5.70
C GLN A 40 -11.36 -1.40 6.64
N VAL A 41 -10.88 -0.68 7.65
CA VAL A 41 -9.93 -1.17 8.64
C VAL A 41 -10.66 -1.32 9.98
N PRO A 42 -10.81 -2.54 10.50
CA PRO A 42 -11.49 -2.75 11.76
C PRO A 42 -10.63 -2.24 12.92
N MET A 43 -11.15 -1.27 13.67
CA MET A 43 -10.52 -0.77 14.90
C MET A 43 -11.35 -1.16 16.13
N ARG A 44 -10.76 -0.98 17.31
CA ARG A 44 -11.45 -1.33 18.58
C ARG A 44 -12.72 -0.53 18.84
N GLU A 45 -12.77 0.71 18.36
CA GLU A 45 -13.88 1.64 18.64
C GLU A 45 -14.88 1.70 17.46
N GLU A 46 -14.38 1.81 16.23
CA GLU A 46 -15.17 1.85 15.01
C GLU A 46 -14.36 1.38 13.80
N ASP A 47 -15.04 0.90 12.75
CA ASP A 47 -14.39 0.61 11.48
C ASP A 47 -14.00 1.93 10.79
N LEU A 48 -12.76 2.02 10.33
CA LEU A 48 -12.26 3.21 9.64
C LEU A 48 -12.20 2.96 8.13
N GLU A 49 -12.84 3.83 7.37
CA GLU A 49 -12.67 3.89 5.92
C GLU A 49 -11.41 4.70 5.58
N LEU A 50 -10.47 4.07 4.89
CA LEU A 50 -9.25 4.72 4.40
C LEU A 50 -9.31 4.89 2.90
N GLN A 51 -8.98 6.09 2.42
CA GLN A 51 -8.79 6.40 1.00
C GLN A 51 -7.33 6.20 0.61
N SER A 52 -7.08 5.59 -0.55
CA SER A 52 -5.73 5.42 -1.07
C SER A 52 -5.12 6.78 -1.43
N PHE A 53 -3.91 7.06 -0.97
CA PHE A 53 -3.17 8.27 -1.34
C PHE A 53 -2.24 8.06 -2.54
N TYR A 54 -1.94 6.81 -2.87
CA TYR A 54 -1.06 6.43 -3.96
C TYR A 54 -1.45 5.06 -4.51
N GLU A 55 -1.25 4.85 -5.81
CA GLU A 55 -1.48 3.57 -6.48
C GLU A 55 -0.43 3.33 -7.57
N ARG A 56 -0.11 2.04 -7.80
CA ARG A 56 0.76 1.62 -8.89
C ARG A 56 0.40 0.22 -9.37
N GLY A 57 0.94 -0.14 -10.55
CA GLY A 57 0.95 -1.52 -10.99
C GLY A 57 1.79 -2.42 -10.07
N MET A 58 1.32 -3.65 -9.87
CA MET A 58 2.08 -4.69 -9.18
C MET A 58 3.25 -5.18 -10.03
N THR A 59 4.36 -5.49 -9.38
CA THR A 59 5.51 -6.15 -9.99
C THR A 59 5.19 -7.61 -10.30
N PRO A 60 5.93 -8.28 -11.21
CA PRO A 60 5.75 -9.71 -11.47
C PRO A 60 5.88 -10.57 -10.20
N GLN A 61 6.78 -10.19 -9.29
CA GLN A 61 6.99 -10.89 -8.03
C GLN A 61 5.82 -10.71 -7.07
N GLU A 62 5.20 -9.53 -7.00
CA GLU A 62 3.99 -9.29 -6.23
C GLU A 62 2.79 -10.06 -6.79
N VAL A 63 2.63 -10.10 -8.11
CA VAL A 63 1.58 -10.89 -8.77
C VAL A 63 1.74 -12.37 -8.44
N ALA A 64 2.97 -12.89 -8.53
CA ALA A 64 3.28 -14.27 -8.17
C ALA A 64 3.02 -14.56 -6.69
N THR A 65 3.38 -13.63 -5.79
CA THR A 65 3.23 -13.80 -4.34
C THR A 65 1.79 -13.70 -3.87
N ALA A 66 0.98 -12.84 -4.51
CA ALA A 66 -0.41 -12.65 -4.15
C ALA A 66 -1.31 -13.79 -4.65
N GLU A 67 -0.91 -14.52 -5.70
CA GLU A 67 -1.68 -15.62 -6.31
C GLU A 67 -3.14 -15.25 -6.64
N ASN A 68 -3.38 -13.99 -7.04
CA ASN A 68 -4.71 -13.38 -7.24
C ASN A 68 -5.56 -13.18 -5.97
N ASN A 69 -5.00 -13.41 -4.79
CA ASN A 69 -5.62 -13.04 -3.53
C ASN A 69 -5.26 -11.60 -3.14
N GLN A 70 -6.17 -10.94 -2.42
CA GLN A 70 -5.87 -9.66 -1.81
C GLN A 70 -4.90 -9.86 -0.64
N MET A 71 -3.77 -9.18 -0.67
CA MET A 71 -2.75 -9.27 0.38
C MET A 71 -2.55 -7.90 1.02
N TRP A 72 -2.51 -7.88 2.35
CA TRP A 72 -2.32 -6.68 3.14
C TRP A 72 -0.94 -6.71 3.76
N LYS A 73 -0.18 -5.62 3.58
CA LYS A 73 1.10 -5.39 4.23
C LYS A 73 1.00 -4.12 5.06
N ILE A 74 1.43 -4.19 6.31
CA ILE A 74 1.37 -3.06 7.26
C ILE A 74 2.79 -2.69 7.63
N PHE A 75 3.10 -1.40 7.56
CA PHE A 75 4.42 -0.85 7.82
C PHE A 75 4.32 0.27 8.85
N ASN A 76 5.19 0.23 9.84
CA ASN A 76 5.33 1.23 10.91
C ASN A 76 6.48 2.23 10.64
N THR A 77 7.36 1.93 9.68
CA THR A 77 8.48 2.80 9.28
C THR A 77 8.64 2.84 7.77
N TRP A 78 9.13 3.96 7.23
CA TRP A 78 9.39 4.08 5.80
C TRP A 78 10.53 3.15 5.36
N ASN A 79 11.51 2.91 6.22
CA ASN A 79 12.61 1.98 5.95
C ASN A 79 12.11 0.54 5.74
N ALA A 80 11.13 0.08 6.53
CA ALA A 80 10.52 -1.23 6.34
C ALA A 80 9.78 -1.32 5.00
N LEU A 81 9.05 -0.27 4.62
CA LEU A 81 8.39 -0.18 3.32
C LEU A 81 9.40 -0.27 2.17
N ILE A 82 10.43 0.58 2.18
CA ILE A 82 11.43 0.65 1.12
C ILE A 82 12.19 -0.69 1.01
N SER A 83 12.54 -1.31 2.14
CA SER A 83 13.19 -2.64 2.14
C SER A 83 12.31 -3.71 1.51
N ASP A 84 11.01 -3.75 1.83
CA ASP A 84 10.05 -4.67 1.18
C ASP A 84 9.97 -4.40 -0.32
N HIS A 85 9.86 -3.14 -0.73
CA HIS A 85 9.72 -2.77 -2.14
C HIS A 85 10.95 -3.12 -2.97
N GLN A 86 12.15 -2.94 -2.41
CA GLN A 86 13.39 -3.40 -3.02
C GLN A 86 13.41 -4.92 -3.20
N LYS A 87 12.97 -5.69 -2.19
CA LYS A 87 12.89 -7.16 -2.27
C LYS A 87 11.88 -7.65 -3.30
N MET A 88 10.82 -6.88 -3.54
CA MET A 88 9.78 -7.19 -4.53
C MET A 88 10.11 -6.66 -5.93
N GLY A 89 11.28 -6.05 -6.13
CA GLY A 89 11.70 -5.54 -7.43
C GLY A 89 10.91 -4.33 -7.92
N VAL A 90 10.37 -3.51 -7.01
CA VAL A 90 9.77 -2.23 -7.36
C VAL A 90 10.86 -1.31 -7.92
N ASN A 91 10.58 -0.64 -9.04
CA ASN A 91 11.58 0.14 -9.73
C ASN A 91 12.03 1.38 -8.92
N GLN A 92 13.21 1.90 -9.25
CA GLN A 92 13.81 3.00 -8.50
C GLN A 92 13.03 4.33 -8.64
N GLU A 93 12.36 4.55 -9.76
CA GLU A 93 11.54 5.75 -10.00
C GLU A 93 10.37 5.83 -9.00
N LEU A 94 9.65 4.73 -8.82
CA LEU A 94 8.56 4.61 -7.85
C LEU A 94 9.08 4.69 -6.41
N LEU A 95 10.25 4.09 -6.13
CA LEU A 95 10.89 4.24 -4.82
C LEU A 95 11.20 5.71 -4.51
N ASN A 96 11.67 6.48 -5.50
CA ASN A 96 11.93 7.91 -5.34
C ASN A 96 10.63 8.69 -5.08
N GLU A 97 9.53 8.32 -5.73
CA GLU A 97 8.21 8.88 -5.46
C GLU A 97 7.73 8.60 -4.02
N LEU A 98 7.92 7.37 -3.53
CA LEU A 98 7.64 7.02 -2.12
C LEU A 98 8.51 7.82 -1.14
N ILE A 99 9.76 8.12 -1.50
CA ILE A 99 10.64 8.98 -0.70
C ILE A 99 10.12 10.42 -0.65
N HIS A 100 9.50 10.93 -1.71
CA HIS A 100 8.85 12.25 -1.67
C HIS A 100 7.71 12.28 -0.65
N TYR A 101 6.90 11.23 -0.57
CA TYR A 101 5.86 11.10 0.45
C TYR A 101 6.45 11.00 1.86
N ARG A 102 7.56 10.30 2.07
CA ARG A 102 8.25 10.25 3.37
C ARG A 102 8.56 11.64 3.92
N ASN A 103 9.01 12.56 3.06
CA ASN A 103 9.36 13.92 3.48
C ASN A 103 8.13 14.75 3.88
N GLN A 104 6.94 14.38 3.41
CA GLN A 104 5.68 15.06 3.72
C GLN A 104 4.92 14.41 4.89
N PHE A 105 5.15 13.11 5.10
CA PHE A 105 4.33 12.25 5.94
C PHE A 105 5.20 11.42 6.87
N ALA A 106 5.58 11.99 8.01
CA ALA A 106 6.35 11.28 9.03
C ALA A 106 5.49 10.19 9.71
N LEU A 107 6.01 8.96 9.77
CA LEU A 107 5.40 7.89 10.55
C LEU A 107 5.76 8.05 12.03
N GLN A 108 4.80 7.78 12.91
CA GLN A 108 4.92 8.04 14.34
C GLN A 108 6.13 7.34 14.99
N GLU A 109 6.45 6.10 14.59
CA GLU A 109 7.63 5.40 15.14
C GLU A 109 8.96 5.96 14.61
N GLU A 110 8.98 6.57 13.42
CA GLU A 110 10.16 7.24 12.89
C GLU A 110 10.39 8.62 13.54
N ALA A 111 9.33 9.27 14.01
CA ALA A 111 9.43 10.53 14.76
C ALA A 111 9.93 10.35 16.20
N LEU A 112 9.97 9.12 16.71
CA LEU A 112 10.44 8.77 18.06
C LEU A 112 11.87 8.19 18.08
N ALA A 113 12.46 7.93 16.91
CA ALA A 113 13.79 7.37 16.73
C ALA A 113 14.82 8.47 16.41
#